data_AF-A0A7X0Z4Y3-F1
#
_entry.id   AF-A0A7X0Z4Y3-F1
#
_cell.length_a   1.000
_cell.length_b   1.000
_cell.length_c   1.000
_cell.angle_alpha   90.00
_cell.angle_beta   90.00
_cell.angle_gamma   90.00
#
_symmetry.space_group_name_H-M   'P 1'
#
loop_
_entity.id
_entity.type
_entity.pdbx_description
1 polymer ?
#
loop_
_entity_poly.entity_id
_entity_poly.type
_entity_poly.pdbx_seq_one_letter_code
_entity_poly.pdbx_strand_id
1 'polypeptide(L)' 'MHKIKGFGTLSMQEIIRLEKEMHLNFPEEYKQFLMNKNGGVPEENYLSTLIPSNGEEIVLGALLGINENDNFDLESYL' A
#
# COMPACT_ATOMS: atom_id res chain seq x y z
N MET A 1 -3.19 15.94 12.20
CA MET A 1 -2.58 15.96 10.85
C MET A 1 -2.21 14.53 10.50
N HIS A 2 -2.72 13.97 9.39
CA HIS A 2 -2.33 12.62 8.97
C HIS A 2 -0.93 12.68 8.36
N LYS A 3 0.04 12.03 9.01
CA LYS A 3 1.46 12.01 8.59
C LYS A 3 1.77 11.02 7.46
N ILE A 4 0.71 10.52 6.81
CA ILE A 4 0.77 9.67 5.62
C ILE A 4 -0.24 10.23 4.63
N LYS A 5 0.25 10.69 3.48
CA LYS A 5 -0.55 11.14 2.36
C LYS A 5 -1.00 9.91 1.56
N GLY A 6 -2.23 9.48 1.78
CA GLY A 6 -2.82 8.35 1.05
C GLY A 6 -3.08 8.67 -0.42
N PHE A 7 -3.16 7.64 -1.27
CA PHE A 7 -3.51 7.79 -2.69
C PHE A 7 -5.02 7.84 -2.93
N GLY A 8 -5.81 8.06 -1.87
CA GLY A 8 -7.26 8.00 -1.89
C GLY A 8 -7.78 6.71 -1.26
N THR A 9 -8.84 6.19 -1.84
CA THR A 9 -9.57 4.98 -1.39
C THR A 9 -9.98 4.19 -2.61
N LEU A 10 -10.05 2.87 -2.49
CA LEU A 10 -10.63 2.02 -3.53
C LEU A 10 -12.03 1.57 -3.15
N SER A 11 -12.93 1.49 -4.13
CA SER A 11 -14.18 0.78 -3.99
C SER A 11 -13.95 -0.74 -3.99
N MET A 12 -14.88 -1.50 -3.43
CA MET A 12 -14.84 -2.96 -3.50
C MET A 12 -14.85 -3.47 -4.95
N GLN A 13 -15.47 -2.74 -5.89
CA GLN A 13 -15.49 -3.10 -7.31
C GLN A 13 -14.10 -2.99 -7.94
N GLU A 14 -13.35 -1.93 -7.62
CA GLU A 14 -11.96 -1.75 -8.06
C GLU A 14 -11.07 -2.84 -7.47
N ILE A 15 -11.23 -3.17 -6.18
CA ILE A 15 -10.48 -4.25 -5.52
C ILE A 15 -10.76 -5.61 -6.16
N ILE A 16 -12.02 -5.93 -6.47
CA ILE A 16 -12.38 -7.17 -7.17
C ILE A 16 -11.80 -7.21 -8.59
N ARG A 17 -11.72 -6.07 -9.28
CA ARG A 17 -11.08 -5.98 -10.60
C ARG A 17 -9.59 -6.29 -10.49
N LEU A 18 -8.92 -5.69 -9.52
CA LEU A 18 -7.51 -5.92 -9.21
C LEU A 18 -7.20 -7.39 -8.92
N GLU A 19 -7.95 -8.02 -8.03
CA GLU A 19 -7.78 -9.45 -7.71
C GLU A 19 -7.83 -10.33 -8.98
N LYS A 20 -8.68 -9.98 -9.94
CA LYS A 20 -8.77 -10.68 -11.23
C LYS A 20 -7.59 -10.40 -12.15
N GLU A 21 -7.20 -9.14 -12.30
CA GLU A 21 -6.07 -8.71 -13.14
C GLU A 21 -4.75 -9.31 -12.63
N MET A 22 -4.60 -9.37 -11.30
CA MET A 22 -3.42 -9.89 -10.62
C MET A 22 -3.44 -11.42 -10.40
N HIS A 23 -4.53 -12.10 -10.77
CA HIS A 23 -4.73 -13.55 -10.54
C HIS A 23 -4.51 -14.01 -9.08
N LEU A 24 -4.97 -13.22 -8.10
CA LEU A 24 -4.79 -13.50 -6.68
C LEU A 24 -6.05 -13.14 -5.86
N ASN A 25 -6.08 -13.53 -4.60
CA ASN A 25 -7.09 -13.08 -3.64
C ASN A 25 -6.39 -12.34 -2.50
N PHE A 26 -6.78 -11.10 -2.26
CA PHE A 26 -6.33 -10.32 -1.12
C PHE A 26 -6.99 -10.82 0.17
N PRO A 27 -6.26 -10.84 1.29
CA PRO A 27 -6.85 -11.03 2.62
C PRO A 27 -7.90 -9.95 2.90
N GLU A 28 -8.96 -10.29 3.63
CA GLU A 28 -10.06 -9.37 3.93
C GLU A 28 -9.55 -8.10 4.64
N GLU A 29 -8.61 -8.25 5.57
CA GLU A 29 -7.99 -7.13 6.28
C GLU A 29 -7.27 -6.17 5.31
N TYR A 30 -6.67 -6.70 4.24
CA TYR A 30 -6.00 -5.87 3.23
C TYR A 30 -7.03 -5.16 2.33
N LYS A 31 -8.14 -5.81 1.99
CA LYS A 31 -9.25 -5.14 1.28
C LYS A 31 -9.81 -3.98 2.09
N GLN A 32 -10.05 -4.19 3.39
CA GLN A 32 -10.50 -3.14 4.31
C GLN A 32 -9.47 -2.01 4.41
N PHE A 33 -8.17 -2.33 4.42
CA PHE A 33 -7.12 -1.33 4.36
C PHE A 33 -7.24 -0.48 3.09
N LEU A 34 -7.29 -1.09 1.90
CA LEU A 34 -7.38 -0.38 0.61
C LEU A 34 -8.66 0.47 0.47
N MET A 35 -9.79 0.00 1.02
CA MET A 35 -11.04 0.76 1.03
C MET A 35 -10.98 2.00 1.91
N ASN A 36 -10.28 1.92 3.04
CA ASN A 36 -10.13 3.05 3.96
C ASN A 36 -8.96 3.96 3.56
N LYS A 37 -7.91 3.37 2.97
CA LYS A 37 -6.65 4.02 2.65
C LYS A 37 -5.88 3.23 1.58
N ASN A 38 -5.98 3.68 0.33
CA ASN A 38 -5.25 3.10 -0.79
C ASN A 38 -3.77 3.48 -0.74
N GLY A 39 -2.98 2.74 0.05
CA GLY A 39 -1.55 2.98 0.20
C GLY A 39 -1.22 4.40 0.70
N GLY A 40 -0.05 4.90 0.30
CA GLY A 40 0.37 6.27 0.55
C GLY A 40 1.85 6.43 0.84
N VAL A 41 2.29 7.69 0.79
CA VAL A 41 3.66 8.08 1.13
C VAL A 41 3.66 8.73 2.52
N PRO A 42 4.43 8.21 3.48
CA PRO A 42 4.64 8.89 4.76
C PRO A 42 5.43 10.19 4.56
N GLU A 43 5.30 11.14 5.49
CA GLU A 43 6.27 12.25 5.57
C GLU A 43 7.70 11.69 5.73
N GLU A 44 8.71 12.42 5.27
CA GLU A 44 10.11 11.96 5.34
C GLU A 44 10.50 11.51 6.75
N ASN A 45 11.10 10.32 6.85
CA ASN A 45 11.52 9.68 8.11
C ASN A 45 10.40 9.49 9.15
N TYR A 46 9.12 9.53 8.73
CA TYR A 46 8.01 9.38 9.67
C TYR A 46 7.82 7.94 10.15
N LEU A 47 8.06 6.96 9.29
CA LEU A 47 7.77 5.56 9.58
C LEU A 47 9.04 4.73 9.40
N SER A 48 9.58 4.22 10.50
CA SER A 48 10.65 3.23 10.51
C SER A 48 10.21 1.96 11.24
N THR A 49 10.85 0.84 10.91
CA THR A 49 10.69 -0.43 11.61
C THR A 49 12.01 -1.17 11.67
N LEU A 50 12.13 -2.13 12.58
CA LEU A 50 13.28 -3.01 12.68
C LEU A 50 13.02 -4.30 11.90
N ILE A 51 13.98 -4.74 11.10
CA ILE A 51 13.96 -6.06 10.47
C ILE A 51 14.17 -7.11 11.57
N PRO A 52 13.20 -8.02 11.82
CA PRO A 52 13.29 -8.95 12.96
C PRO A 52 14.48 -9.91 12.93
N SER A 53 15.03 -10.20 11.75
CA SER A 53 16.11 -11.17 11.58
C SER A 53 17.51 -10.62 11.90
N ASN A 54 17.74 -9.32 11.75
CA ASN A 54 19.07 -8.72 11.91
C ASN A 54 19.07 -7.43 12.77
N GLY A 55 17.91 -6.90 13.14
CA GLY A 55 17.77 -5.68 13.95
C GLY A 55 18.11 -4.38 13.21
N GLU A 56 18.24 -4.44 11.88
CA GLU A 56 18.47 -3.25 11.05
C GLU A 56 17.21 -2.37 11.02
N GLU A 57 17.39 -1.06 11.21
CA GLU A 57 16.30 -0.10 11.07
C GLU A 57 16.13 0.27 9.59
N ILE A 58 14.91 0.09 9.09
CA ILE A 58 14.52 0.50 7.75
C ILE A 58 13.48 1.61 7.82
N VAL A 59 13.63 2.60 6.94
CA VAL A 59 12.63 3.63 6.72
C VAL A 59 11.66 3.13 5.65
N LEU A 60 10.37 3.13 5.97
CA LEU A 60 9.33 2.75 5.03
C LEU A 60 9.05 3.92 4.09
N GLY A 61 9.45 3.78 2.82
CA GLY A 61 9.33 4.84 1.81
C GLY A 61 7.92 5.01 1.23
N ALA A 62 7.16 3.91 1.10
CA ALA A 62 5.78 3.94 0.61
C ALA A 62 5.00 2.71 1.10
N LEU A 63 3.67 2.88 1.25
CA LEU A 63 2.71 1.79 1.32
C LEU A 63 2.10 1.64 -0.08
N LEU A 64 2.32 0.51 -0.74
CA LEU A 64 1.82 0.29 -2.10
C LEU A 64 0.29 0.26 -2.12
N GLY A 65 -0.25 0.85 -3.18
CA GLY A 65 -1.67 0.91 -3.51
C GLY A 65 -1.80 1.20 -5.00
N ILE A 66 -3.00 1.47 -5.49
CA ILE A 66 -3.17 1.87 -6.90
C ILE A 66 -2.83 3.33 -7.07
N ASN A 67 -1.93 3.63 -8.01
CA ASN A 67 -1.45 4.98 -8.24
C ASN A 67 -1.11 5.19 -9.72
N GLU A 68 -1.16 6.44 -10.16
CA GLU A 68 -0.72 6.80 -11.53
C GLU A 68 0.81 6.74 -11.68
N ASN A 69 1.57 6.70 -10.58
CA ASN A 69 3.01 6.56 -10.59
C ASN A 69 3.41 5.09 -10.40
N ASP A 70 3.97 4.49 -11.45
CA ASP A 70 4.41 3.09 -11.50
C ASP A 70 5.34 2.69 -10.34
N ASN A 71 6.11 3.62 -9.76
CA ASN A 71 6.98 3.32 -8.61
C ASN A 71 6.21 3.03 -7.31
N PHE A 72 4.93 3.40 -7.25
CA PHE A 72 4.07 3.24 -6.07
C PHE A 72 2.81 2.43 -6.36
N ASP A 73 2.63 2.04 -7.62
CA ASP A 73 1.48 1.32 -8.11
C ASP A 73 1.64 -0.19 -7.90
N LEU A 74 0.65 -0.80 -7.26
CA LEU A 74 0.67 -2.21 -6.93
C LEU A 74 0.64 -3.11 -8.18
N GLU A 75 -0.04 -2.70 -9.26
CA GLU A 75 -0.11 -3.48 -10.50
C GLU A 75 1.24 -3.53 -11.23
N SER A 76 2.07 -2.50 -11.07
CA SER A 76 3.38 -2.37 -11.73
C SER A 76 4.45 -3.35 -11.23
N TYR A 77 4.19 -4.12 -10.16
CA TYR A 77 5.13 -5.08 -9.56
C TYR A 77 4.81 -6.55 -9.89
N LEU A 78 3.92 -6.81 -10.85
CA LEU A 78 3.63 -8.14 -11.41
C LEU A 78 4.34 -8.38 -12.74
#